data_AF-A0A1S4AIH0-F1
#
_entry.id   AF-A0A1S4AIH0-F1
#
_cell.length_a   1.000
_cell.length_b   1.000
_cell.length_c   1.000
_cell.angle_alpha   90.00
_cell.angle_beta   90.00
_cell.angle_gamma   90.00
#
_symmetry.space_group_name_H-M   'P 1'
#
loop_
_entity.id
_entity.type
_entity.pdbx_description
1 polymer ?
#
loop_
_entity_poly.entity_id
_entity_poly.type
_entity_poly.pdbx_seq_one_letter_code
_entity_poly.pdbx_strand_id
1 'polypeptide(L)'
;MFLEGLNKEIEWLVCSSGTTQGKPKFVPFNDELMESTMQIFKTSFAFRNREFPIGNGKALQFIYSSKQFKTKGGLAAGTATTNVYRNAQFKKTMKTMCTPCCSPDEVIFGPDFHQSLYCHLLCGLIFRDEVQVVSSTFAHSIVHAFRTFEQVWEALVVDIREGVLSSRVTVPSIGLAMSKLLKSDPELADTIYNKCSRLSNWYGLIPELFPNTRYIYGIMTGSMEPYLKKLRHYAGELPLLSADYGSSEGWVGVNVNPKLPPELVTYAVLPNIAYFEFIPLGRNLNGMEQANSPVGLTEVKLGEEYEIVFTNFAGLYRYRLGDVVKIKDFHNGTPELQFVCRRNLLLSINIDKNTERDLQLAVEAAAKRLVDGKLEVVDFTSHVNVSADPGHYVIFWELSGEANGEMLQDCCNCLDKAFIDAGYMSSRKVNAIGALELRIVKRGTFHKILDHFVGLGGAVSQFKTPRCVGPKNSSLLQILSSNVVESYVSTAFC
;
A
#
# COMPACT_ATOMS: atom_id res chain seq x y z
N MET A 1 -19.01 -4.02 -30.69
CA MET A 1 -18.28 -4.57 -29.54
C MET A 1 -18.40 -3.74 -28.26
N PHE A 2 -18.02 -2.44 -28.21
CA PHE A 2 -18.11 -1.67 -26.95
C PHE A 2 -19.54 -1.48 -26.38
N LEU A 3 -20.57 -1.54 -27.24
CA LEU A 3 -21.97 -1.30 -26.82
C LEU A 3 -22.71 -2.56 -26.34
N GLU A 4 -22.23 -3.77 -26.63
CA GLU A 4 -22.93 -5.02 -26.25
C GLU A 4 -22.78 -5.36 -24.76
N GLY A 5 -21.77 -4.81 -24.07
CA GLY A 5 -21.57 -4.97 -22.63
C GLY A 5 -22.40 -4.01 -21.75
N LEU A 6 -23.11 -3.04 -22.36
CA LEU A 6 -23.76 -1.95 -21.61
C LEU A 6 -25.13 -2.29 -21.03
N ASN A 7 -25.71 -3.44 -21.42
CA ASN A 7 -27.00 -3.91 -20.93
C ASN A 7 -26.88 -5.03 -19.87
N LYS A 8 -25.69 -5.24 -19.29
CA LYS A 8 -25.52 -6.21 -18.20
C LYS A 8 -25.94 -5.59 -16.87
N GLU A 9 -26.80 -6.30 -16.15
CA GLU A 9 -27.17 -5.92 -14.78
C GLU A 9 -25.92 -5.95 -13.88
N ILE A 10 -25.80 -4.95 -13.00
CA ILE A 10 -24.70 -4.88 -12.05
C ILE A 10 -25.04 -5.82 -10.89
N GLU A 11 -24.34 -6.94 -10.81
CA GLU A 11 -24.52 -7.91 -9.71
C GLU A 11 -23.75 -7.53 -8.45
N TRP A 12 -22.62 -6.82 -8.61
CA TRP A 12 -21.69 -6.52 -7.51
C TRP A 12 -21.28 -5.06 -7.49
N LEU A 13 -21.11 -4.53 -6.28
CA LEU A 13 -20.51 -3.23 -6.05
C LEU A 13 -19.16 -3.38 -5.34
N VAL A 14 -18.20 -2.58 -5.77
CA VAL A 14 -16.91 -2.42 -5.12
C VAL A 14 -16.93 -1.18 -4.25
N CYS A 15 -16.55 -1.36 -2.99
CA CYS A 15 -16.22 -0.30 -2.06
C CYS A 15 -14.78 0.14 -2.31
N SER A 16 -14.58 1.37 -2.79
CA SER A 16 -13.25 1.95 -3.01
C SER A 16 -12.66 2.44 -1.68
N SER A 17 -11.34 2.31 -1.53
CA SER A 17 -10.61 2.92 -0.42
C SER A 17 -10.54 4.45 -0.54
N GLY A 18 -10.77 4.99 -1.75
CA GLY A 18 -10.97 6.42 -1.95
C GLY A 18 -12.31 6.88 -1.38
N THR A 19 -12.30 7.98 -0.63
CA THR A 19 -13.53 8.57 -0.09
C THR A 19 -13.96 9.80 -0.91
N THR A 20 -15.27 10.05 -0.99
CA THR A 20 -15.83 11.32 -1.44
C THR A 20 -16.48 11.97 -0.22
N GLN A 21 -15.96 13.13 0.21
CA GLN A 21 -16.45 13.84 1.40
C GLN A 21 -16.48 12.98 2.68
N GLY A 22 -15.56 12.03 2.82
CA GLY A 22 -15.47 11.13 3.98
C GLY A 22 -16.35 9.89 3.91
N LYS A 23 -17.11 9.67 2.82
CA LYS A 23 -17.87 8.42 2.60
C LYS A 23 -17.17 7.49 1.61
N PRO A 24 -17.21 6.16 1.82
CA PRO A 24 -16.69 5.21 0.85
C PRO A 24 -17.40 5.32 -0.50
N LYS A 25 -16.65 5.27 -1.61
CA LYS A 25 -17.24 5.26 -2.96
C LYS A 25 -17.71 3.86 -3.31
N PHE A 26 -18.89 3.75 -3.92
CA PHE A 26 -19.37 2.52 -4.54
C PHE A 26 -19.18 2.59 -6.04
N VAL A 27 -18.62 1.53 -6.61
CA VAL A 27 -18.30 1.43 -8.04
C VAL A 27 -18.86 0.12 -8.58
N PRO A 28 -19.46 0.08 -9.78
CA PRO A 28 -19.92 -1.17 -10.37
C PRO A 28 -18.79 -2.17 -10.57
N PHE A 29 -19.11 -3.45 -10.45
CA PHE A 29 -18.21 -4.56 -10.74
C PHE A 29 -18.93 -5.66 -11.50
N ASN A 30 -18.33 -6.12 -12.59
CA ASN A 30 -18.86 -7.14 -13.49
C ASN A 30 -17.80 -8.16 -13.91
N ASP A 31 -18.24 -9.17 -14.66
CA ASP A 31 -17.38 -10.25 -15.12
C ASP A 31 -16.29 -9.77 -16.09
N GLU A 32 -16.54 -8.73 -16.90
CA GLU A 32 -15.52 -8.13 -17.78
C GLU A 32 -14.33 -7.58 -16.99
N LEU A 33 -14.59 -6.94 -15.85
CA LEU A 33 -13.52 -6.51 -14.94
C LEU A 33 -12.77 -7.69 -14.33
N MET A 34 -13.46 -8.80 -14.03
CA MET A 34 -12.81 -10.02 -13.55
C MET A 34 -11.90 -10.63 -14.61
N GLU A 35 -12.38 -10.76 -15.85
CA GLU A 35 -11.61 -11.27 -16.99
C GLU A 35 -10.38 -10.39 -17.27
N SER A 36 -10.56 -9.07 -17.28
CA SER A 36 -9.48 -8.10 -17.43
C SER A 36 -8.43 -8.23 -16.32
N THR A 37 -8.88 -8.45 -15.07
CA THR A 37 -7.99 -8.70 -13.92
C THR A 37 -7.15 -9.98 -14.13
N MET A 38 -7.79 -11.07 -14.58
CA MET A 38 -7.08 -12.33 -14.84
C MET A 38 -6.11 -12.21 -16.02
N GLN A 39 -6.48 -11.45 -17.07
CA GLN A 39 -5.59 -11.14 -18.19
C GLN A 39 -4.34 -10.41 -17.71
N ILE A 40 -4.51 -9.36 -16.90
CA ILE A 40 -3.40 -8.55 -16.35
C ILE A 40 -2.46 -9.41 -15.53
N PHE A 41 -2.98 -10.23 -14.63
CA PHE A 41 -2.15 -11.10 -13.80
C PHE A 41 -1.31 -12.05 -14.65
N LYS A 42 -1.90 -12.67 -15.68
CA LYS A 42 -1.19 -13.57 -16.61
C LYS A 42 -0.14 -12.83 -17.43
N THR A 43 -0.48 -11.67 -17.99
CA THR A 43 0.44 -10.85 -18.78
C THR A 43 1.63 -10.40 -17.94
N SER A 44 1.36 -9.82 -16.78
CA SER A 44 2.41 -9.38 -15.85
C SER A 44 3.27 -10.56 -15.38
N PHE A 45 2.65 -11.71 -15.09
CA PHE A 45 3.40 -12.91 -14.74
C PHE A 45 4.32 -13.37 -15.88
N ALA A 46 3.88 -13.33 -17.14
CA ALA A 46 4.72 -13.71 -18.27
C ALA A 46 5.99 -12.84 -18.35
N PHE A 47 5.88 -11.52 -18.19
CA PHE A 47 7.04 -10.62 -18.15
C PHE A 47 7.94 -10.89 -16.94
N ARG A 48 7.36 -11.03 -15.74
CA ARG A 48 8.13 -11.33 -14.52
C ARG A 48 8.84 -12.67 -14.61
N ASN A 49 8.16 -13.72 -15.06
CA ASN A 49 8.69 -15.07 -15.16
C ASN A 49 9.78 -15.19 -16.24
N ARG A 50 9.78 -14.32 -17.26
CA ARG A 50 10.87 -14.23 -18.24
C ARG A 50 12.17 -13.78 -17.58
N GLU A 51 12.11 -12.81 -16.68
CA GLU A 51 13.30 -12.24 -16.02
C GLU A 51 13.67 -12.99 -14.72
N PHE A 52 12.67 -13.47 -13.99
CA PHE A 52 12.79 -14.16 -12.71
C PHE A 52 11.96 -15.46 -12.74
N PRO A 53 12.48 -16.52 -13.39
CA PRO A 53 11.73 -17.75 -13.58
C PRO A 53 11.45 -18.44 -12.25
N ILE A 54 10.20 -18.85 -12.07
CA ILE A 54 9.76 -19.69 -10.95
C ILE A 54 9.39 -21.10 -11.45
N GLY A 55 9.48 -22.09 -10.56
CA GLY A 55 9.18 -23.48 -10.85
C GLY A 55 7.85 -23.92 -10.23
N ASN A 56 7.70 -25.22 -9.98
CA ASN A 56 6.58 -25.75 -9.22
C ASN A 56 6.80 -25.52 -7.72
N GLY A 57 6.53 -24.30 -7.26
CA GLY A 57 6.57 -23.93 -5.84
C GLY A 57 5.22 -23.39 -5.35
N LYS A 58 5.26 -22.71 -4.20
CA LYS A 58 4.16 -21.99 -3.58
C LYS A 58 4.51 -20.51 -3.44
N ALA A 59 3.48 -19.70 -3.21
CA ALA A 59 3.63 -18.30 -2.84
C ALA A 59 3.14 -18.07 -1.41
N LEU A 60 3.95 -17.39 -0.60
CA LEU A 60 3.52 -16.81 0.66
C LEU A 60 2.79 -15.50 0.35
N GLN A 61 1.46 -15.56 0.31
CA GLN A 61 0.62 -14.41 -0.03
C GLN A 61 -0.10 -13.90 1.22
N PHE A 62 0.23 -12.69 1.67
CA PHE A 62 -0.50 -12.00 2.72
C PHE A 62 -1.73 -11.32 2.12
N ILE A 63 -2.73 -12.14 1.81
CA ILE A 63 -3.99 -11.73 1.19
C ILE A 63 -5.15 -11.98 2.14
N TYR A 64 -6.01 -10.98 2.28
CA TYR A 64 -7.14 -10.97 3.21
C TYR A 64 -8.41 -10.55 2.48
N SER A 65 -9.51 -11.24 2.77
CA SER A 65 -10.84 -10.83 2.35
C SER A 65 -11.57 -10.15 3.50
N SER A 66 -12.13 -8.97 3.26
CA SER A 66 -13.15 -8.39 4.14
C SER A 66 -14.47 -9.18 4.08
N LYS A 67 -15.38 -8.86 5.00
CA LYS A 67 -16.78 -9.26 4.92
C LYS A 67 -17.42 -8.63 3.67
N GLN A 68 -18.17 -9.43 2.93
CA GLN A 68 -19.13 -8.92 1.94
C GLN A 68 -20.44 -8.61 2.68
N PHE A 69 -21.12 -7.55 2.27
CA PHE A 69 -22.42 -7.16 2.81
C PHE A 69 -23.41 -6.90 1.69
N LYS A 70 -24.71 -6.85 2.01
CA LYS A 70 -25.73 -6.45 1.04
C LYS A 70 -26.11 -4.99 1.24
N THR A 71 -26.24 -4.27 0.14
CA THR A 71 -26.82 -2.93 0.13
C THR A 71 -28.31 -2.97 0.47
N LYS A 72 -28.91 -1.81 0.75
CA LYS A 72 -30.36 -1.71 0.96
C LYS A 72 -31.19 -2.22 -0.24
N GLY A 73 -30.63 -2.14 -1.44
CA GLY A 73 -31.24 -2.65 -2.68
C GLY A 73 -30.97 -4.14 -2.95
N GLY A 74 -30.33 -4.87 -2.04
CA GLY A 74 -30.07 -6.31 -2.18
C GLY A 74 -28.79 -6.69 -2.93
N LEU A 75 -28.15 -5.75 -3.64
CA LEU A 75 -26.86 -5.96 -4.31
C LEU A 75 -25.76 -6.27 -3.31
N ALA A 76 -24.89 -7.21 -3.65
CA ALA A 76 -23.74 -7.53 -2.82
C ALA A 76 -22.62 -6.51 -3.04
N ALA A 77 -21.97 -6.11 -1.95
CA ALA A 77 -20.91 -5.13 -1.93
C ALA A 77 -19.72 -5.66 -1.13
N GLY A 78 -18.52 -5.41 -1.64
CA GLY A 78 -17.26 -5.81 -1.04
C GLY A 78 -16.11 -4.96 -1.58
N THR A 79 -14.89 -5.20 -1.12
CA THR A 79 -13.72 -4.59 -1.76
C THR A 79 -13.35 -5.32 -3.05
N ALA A 80 -12.65 -4.66 -3.97
CA ALA A 80 -12.20 -5.29 -5.22
C ALA A 80 -11.39 -6.56 -4.95
N THR A 81 -10.47 -6.49 -3.98
CA THR A 81 -9.63 -7.64 -3.57
C THR A 81 -10.47 -8.79 -3.04
N THR A 82 -11.49 -8.52 -2.22
CA THR A 82 -12.41 -9.54 -1.71
C THR A 82 -13.15 -10.24 -2.84
N ASN A 83 -13.68 -9.49 -3.80
CA ASN A 83 -14.41 -10.06 -4.93
C ASN A 83 -13.50 -10.90 -5.83
N VAL A 84 -12.27 -10.46 -6.07
CA VAL A 84 -11.26 -11.23 -6.82
C VAL A 84 -10.87 -12.52 -6.11
N TYR A 85 -10.51 -12.46 -4.82
CA TYR A 85 -10.01 -13.64 -4.10
C TYR A 85 -11.08 -14.73 -3.92
N ARG A 86 -12.35 -14.34 -3.76
CA ARG A 86 -13.47 -15.29 -3.63
C ARG A 86 -13.90 -15.91 -4.96
N ASN A 87 -13.50 -15.34 -6.09
CA ASN A 87 -13.87 -15.87 -7.40
C ASN A 87 -13.05 -17.12 -7.75
N ALA A 88 -13.71 -18.16 -8.25
CA ALA A 88 -13.07 -19.43 -8.61
C ALA A 88 -11.97 -19.28 -9.68
N GLN A 89 -12.08 -18.29 -10.56
CA GLN A 89 -11.07 -17.99 -11.59
C GLN A 89 -9.72 -17.59 -10.98
N PHE A 90 -9.71 -16.91 -9.83
CA PHE A 90 -8.47 -16.46 -9.18
C PHE A 90 -7.55 -17.64 -8.86
N LYS A 91 -8.08 -18.66 -8.18
CA LYS A 91 -7.29 -19.86 -7.83
C LYS A 91 -6.79 -20.60 -9.06
N LYS A 92 -7.62 -20.75 -10.08
CA LYS A 92 -7.23 -21.39 -11.34
C LYS A 92 -6.08 -20.62 -12.01
N THR A 93 -6.16 -19.29 -12.02
CA THR A 93 -5.11 -18.43 -12.56
C THR A 93 -3.83 -18.51 -11.73
N MET A 94 -3.88 -18.45 -10.40
CA MET A 94 -2.70 -18.60 -9.53
C MET A 94 -2.00 -19.95 -9.73
N LYS A 95 -2.77 -21.04 -9.88
CA LYS A 95 -2.21 -22.36 -10.19
C LYS A 95 -1.54 -22.40 -11.57
N THR A 96 -2.14 -21.74 -12.56
CA THR A 96 -1.57 -21.65 -13.93
C THR A 96 -0.28 -20.85 -13.96
N MET A 97 -0.15 -19.84 -13.09
CA MET A 97 1.07 -19.03 -12.94
C MET A 97 2.09 -19.67 -11.99
N CYS A 98 1.93 -20.93 -11.59
CA CYS A 98 2.84 -21.61 -10.65
C CYS A 98 3.04 -20.88 -9.30
N THR A 99 2.05 -20.07 -8.87
CA THR A 99 2.06 -19.35 -7.59
C THR A 99 0.84 -19.68 -6.73
N PRO A 100 0.53 -20.96 -6.45
CA PRO A 100 -0.54 -21.28 -5.52
C PRO A 100 -0.20 -20.74 -4.12
N CYS A 101 -1.19 -20.13 -3.44
CA CYS A 101 -1.01 -19.66 -2.07
C CYS A 101 -0.71 -20.85 -1.13
N CYS A 102 0.25 -20.68 -0.22
CA CYS A 102 0.54 -21.68 0.80
C CYS A 102 -0.52 -21.76 1.91
N SER A 103 -1.37 -20.73 2.04
CA SER A 103 -2.38 -20.64 3.09
C SER A 103 -3.74 -21.18 2.63
N PRO A 104 -4.46 -21.93 3.48
CA PRO A 104 -5.84 -22.34 3.21
C PRO A 104 -6.81 -21.18 3.03
N ASP A 105 -7.92 -21.46 2.37
CA ASP A 105 -9.04 -20.54 2.21
C ASP A 105 -9.57 -20.03 3.55
N GLU A 106 -9.69 -20.91 4.54
CA GLU A 106 -10.20 -20.56 5.85
C GLU A 106 -9.33 -19.52 6.56
N VAL A 107 -8.02 -19.50 6.25
CA VAL A 107 -7.07 -18.47 6.71
C VAL A 107 -7.24 -17.19 5.91
N ILE A 108 -7.28 -17.26 4.57
CA ILE A 108 -7.42 -16.09 3.68
C ILE A 108 -8.76 -15.35 3.93
N PHE A 109 -9.82 -16.12 4.16
CA PHE A 109 -11.19 -15.65 4.38
C PHE A 109 -11.56 -15.62 5.87
N GLY A 110 -10.57 -15.72 6.74
CA GLY A 110 -10.73 -15.67 8.19
C GLY A 110 -11.41 -14.36 8.63
N PRO A 111 -12.32 -14.42 9.63
CA PRO A 111 -13.03 -13.24 10.11
C PRO A 111 -12.16 -12.34 11.01
N ASP A 112 -11.05 -12.86 11.53
CA ASP A 112 -10.10 -12.17 12.40
C ASP A 112 -8.76 -12.02 11.67
N PHE A 113 -8.36 -10.76 11.45
CA PHE A 113 -7.13 -10.44 10.74
C PHE A 113 -5.88 -10.92 11.48
N HIS A 114 -5.81 -10.71 12.80
CA HIS A 114 -4.61 -11.02 13.58
C HIS A 114 -4.36 -12.53 13.62
N GLN A 115 -5.43 -13.32 13.77
CA GLN A 115 -5.36 -14.78 13.68
C GLN A 115 -4.99 -15.25 12.27
N SER A 116 -5.56 -14.61 11.24
CA SER A 116 -5.25 -14.94 9.84
C SER A 116 -3.80 -14.63 9.50
N LEU A 117 -3.26 -13.49 9.94
CA LEU A 117 -1.86 -13.11 9.75
C LEU A 117 -0.92 -14.11 10.44
N TYR A 118 -1.21 -14.47 11.70
CA TYR A 118 -0.44 -15.49 12.43
C TYR A 118 -0.42 -16.81 11.66
N CYS A 119 -1.58 -17.27 11.18
CA CYS A 119 -1.68 -18.49 10.40
C CYS A 119 -1.04 -18.39 9.01
N HIS A 120 -1.01 -17.21 8.36
CA HIS A 120 -0.27 -16.99 7.13
C HIS A 120 1.24 -17.18 7.35
N LEU A 121 1.79 -16.59 8.41
CA LEU A 121 3.19 -16.76 8.80
C LEU A 121 3.49 -18.24 9.09
N LEU A 122 2.63 -18.91 9.85
CA LEU A 122 2.77 -20.33 10.17
C LEU A 122 2.74 -21.22 8.92
N CYS A 123 1.79 -20.99 8.00
CA CYS A 123 1.74 -21.70 6.71
C CYS A 123 3.01 -21.48 5.89
N GLY A 124 3.53 -20.25 5.87
CA GLY A 124 4.78 -19.93 5.21
C GLY A 124 5.94 -20.76 5.74
N LEU A 125 6.08 -20.84 7.07
CA LEU A 125 7.14 -21.62 7.73
C LEU A 125 7.02 -23.13 7.45
N ILE A 126 5.80 -23.69 7.49
CA ILE A 126 5.55 -25.11 7.18
C ILE A 126 6.02 -25.45 5.76
N PHE A 127 5.76 -24.56 4.80
CA PHE A 127 6.09 -24.77 3.39
C PHE A 127 7.36 -24.02 2.95
N ARG A 128 8.28 -23.72 3.88
CA ARG A 128 9.38 -22.76 3.64
C ARG A 128 10.27 -23.08 2.43
N ASP A 129 10.49 -24.35 2.15
CA ASP A 129 11.33 -24.79 1.03
C ASP A 129 10.58 -24.78 -0.31
N GLU A 130 9.24 -24.76 -0.29
CA GLU A 130 8.42 -24.61 -1.49
C GLU A 130 8.13 -23.14 -1.83
N VAL A 131 8.29 -22.21 -0.88
CA VAL A 131 8.01 -20.78 -1.09
C VAL A 131 9.02 -20.18 -2.06
N GLN A 132 8.52 -19.73 -3.22
CA GLN A 132 9.31 -19.05 -4.26
C GLN A 132 8.97 -17.57 -4.40
N VAL A 133 7.81 -17.14 -3.91
CA VAL A 133 7.34 -15.76 -4.00
C VAL A 133 6.75 -15.34 -2.68
N VAL A 134 7.20 -14.21 -2.14
CA VAL A 134 6.53 -13.53 -1.02
C VAL A 134 5.78 -12.34 -1.58
N SER A 135 4.48 -12.24 -1.29
CA SER A 135 3.66 -11.19 -1.90
C SER A 135 2.51 -10.69 -1.03
N SER A 136 2.08 -9.47 -1.32
CA SER A 136 0.83 -8.88 -0.84
C SER A 136 0.39 -7.80 -1.82
N THR A 137 -0.82 -7.27 -1.67
CA THR A 137 -1.26 -6.11 -2.47
C THR A 137 -0.34 -4.91 -2.27
N PHE A 138 0.08 -4.64 -1.03
CA PHE A 138 0.85 -3.45 -0.65
C PHE A 138 2.11 -3.81 0.14
N ALA A 139 3.20 -3.06 -0.08
CA ALA A 139 4.45 -3.21 0.67
C ALA A 139 4.25 -3.09 2.19
N HIS A 140 3.37 -2.19 2.63
CA HIS A 140 2.97 -2.05 4.04
C HIS A 140 2.60 -3.40 4.67
N SER A 141 1.76 -4.19 4.00
CA SER A 141 1.27 -5.46 4.56
C SER A 141 2.37 -6.50 4.74
N ILE A 142 3.36 -6.51 3.85
CA ILE A 142 4.54 -7.38 3.96
C ILE A 142 5.40 -6.94 5.13
N VAL A 143 5.71 -5.64 5.23
CA VAL A 143 6.49 -5.07 6.35
C VAL A 143 5.77 -5.31 7.68
N HIS A 144 4.46 -5.13 7.72
CA HIS A 144 3.64 -5.39 8.90
C HIS A 144 3.70 -6.88 9.29
N ALA A 145 3.56 -7.79 8.33
CA ALA A 145 3.65 -9.22 8.60
C ALA A 145 4.99 -9.62 9.23
N PHE A 146 6.11 -9.12 8.70
CA PHE A 146 7.42 -9.43 9.26
C PHE A 146 7.73 -8.68 10.55
N ARG A 147 7.23 -7.46 10.76
CA ARG A 147 7.26 -6.79 12.08
C ARG A 147 6.50 -7.57 13.14
N THR A 148 5.37 -8.16 12.78
CA THR A 148 4.62 -9.06 13.66
C THR A 148 5.38 -10.34 13.90
N PHE A 149 6.04 -10.91 12.88
CA PHE A 149 6.90 -12.07 13.02
C PHE A 149 8.00 -11.84 14.07
N GLU A 150 8.68 -10.69 14.07
CA GLU A 150 9.70 -10.35 15.09
C GLU A 150 9.17 -10.49 16.53
N GLN A 151 7.87 -10.30 16.74
CA GLN A 151 7.24 -10.33 18.05
C GLN A 151 6.73 -11.72 18.44
N VAL A 152 6.43 -12.59 17.46
CA VAL A 152 5.71 -13.86 17.69
C VAL A 152 6.46 -15.10 17.20
N TRP A 153 7.69 -14.94 16.69
CA TRP A 153 8.47 -16.05 16.12
C TRP A 153 8.69 -17.21 17.10
N GLU A 154 8.92 -16.94 18.39
CA GLU A 154 9.09 -17.99 19.40
C GLU A 154 7.81 -18.83 19.55
N ALA A 155 6.64 -18.18 19.55
CA ALA A 155 5.36 -18.88 19.59
C ALA A 155 5.13 -19.72 18.33
N LEU A 156 5.49 -19.19 17.15
CA LEU A 156 5.40 -19.95 15.89
C LEU A 156 6.31 -21.18 15.91
N VAL A 157 7.51 -21.08 16.48
CA VAL A 157 8.44 -22.22 16.63
C VAL A 157 7.86 -23.28 17.58
N VAL A 158 7.24 -22.87 18.69
CA VAL A 158 6.58 -23.80 19.62
C VAL A 158 5.42 -24.54 18.93
N ASP A 159 4.58 -23.82 18.19
CA ASP A 159 3.45 -24.43 17.46
C ASP A 159 3.93 -25.50 16.45
N ILE A 160 5.04 -25.24 15.74
CA ILE A 160 5.64 -26.20 14.80
C ILE A 160 6.23 -27.40 15.55
N ARG A 161 6.95 -27.15 16.65
CA ARG A 161 7.60 -28.22 17.44
C ARG A 161 6.58 -29.19 18.00
N GLU A 162 5.56 -28.67 18.68
CA GLU A 162 4.54 -29.50 19.34
C GLU A 162 3.49 -30.02 18.35
N GLY A 163 3.37 -29.41 17.17
CA GLY A 163 2.31 -29.73 16.21
C GLY A 163 0.92 -29.30 16.69
N VAL A 164 0.85 -28.40 17.68
CA VAL A 164 -0.39 -27.91 18.29
C VAL A 164 -0.49 -26.42 18.08
N LEU A 165 -1.62 -25.98 17.54
CA LEU A 165 -1.86 -24.56 17.28
C LEU A 165 -2.04 -23.78 18.58
N SER A 166 -1.42 -22.60 18.67
CA SER A 166 -1.55 -21.70 19.81
C SER A 166 -3.01 -21.41 20.17
N SER A 167 -3.31 -21.32 21.47
CA SER A 167 -4.62 -20.90 22.00
C SER A 167 -5.04 -19.49 21.60
N ARG A 168 -4.12 -18.71 21.01
CA ARG A 168 -4.39 -17.41 20.38
C ARG A 168 -5.35 -17.54 19.19
N VAL A 169 -5.35 -18.68 18.49
CA VAL A 169 -6.27 -18.93 17.38
C VAL A 169 -7.57 -19.52 17.93
N THR A 170 -8.59 -18.69 18.04
CA THR A 170 -9.90 -19.04 18.60
C THR A 170 -10.94 -19.33 17.53
N VAL A 171 -10.72 -18.90 16.29
CA VAL A 171 -11.66 -19.12 15.18
C VAL A 171 -11.68 -20.60 14.78
N PRO A 172 -12.81 -21.32 14.93
CA PRO A 172 -12.85 -22.77 14.72
C PRO A 172 -12.49 -23.20 13.30
N SER A 173 -12.94 -22.46 12.27
CA SER A 173 -12.66 -22.81 10.86
C SER A 173 -11.16 -22.71 10.54
N ILE A 174 -10.48 -21.70 11.08
CA ILE A 174 -9.03 -21.53 10.93
C ILE A 174 -8.32 -22.67 11.67
N GLY A 175 -8.71 -22.95 12.92
CA GLY A 175 -8.13 -24.03 13.71
C GLY A 175 -8.24 -25.40 13.03
N LEU A 176 -9.40 -25.72 12.46
CA LEU A 176 -9.63 -26.98 11.71
C LEU A 176 -8.86 -27.08 10.40
N ALA A 177 -8.61 -25.96 9.72
CA ALA A 177 -7.79 -25.95 8.51
C ALA A 177 -6.31 -26.12 8.85
N MET A 178 -5.83 -25.42 9.89
CA MET A 178 -4.44 -25.49 10.34
C MET A 178 -4.10 -26.84 10.96
N SER A 179 -5.00 -27.49 11.68
CA SER A 179 -4.75 -28.82 12.27
C SER A 179 -4.51 -29.91 11.23
N LYS A 180 -4.96 -29.72 9.98
CA LYS A 180 -4.67 -30.63 8.86
C LYS A 180 -3.27 -30.44 8.29
N LEU A 181 -2.70 -29.24 8.45
CA LEU A 181 -1.38 -28.88 7.94
C LEU A 181 -0.29 -29.07 8.98
N LEU A 182 -0.59 -28.73 10.23
CA LEU A 182 0.36 -28.73 11.33
C LEU A 182 0.64 -30.16 11.79
N LYS A 183 1.92 -30.51 11.82
CA LYS A 183 2.46 -31.77 12.33
C LYS A 183 3.64 -31.44 13.23
N SER A 184 3.87 -32.24 14.27
CA SER A 184 5.04 -32.06 15.13
C SER A 184 6.30 -32.25 14.29
N ASP A 185 7.11 -31.19 14.21
CA ASP A 185 8.37 -31.17 13.47
C ASP A 185 9.43 -30.41 14.29
N PRO A 186 10.09 -31.10 15.25
CA PRO A 186 11.13 -30.49 16.07
C PRO A 186 12.35 -30.03 15.28
N GLU A 187 12.71 -30.73 14.19
CA GLU A 187 13.87 -30.40 13.36
C GLU A 187 13.67 -29.08 12.60
N LEU A 188 12.49 -28.88 12.02
CA LEU A 188 12.11 -27.61 11.41
C LEU A 188 12.09 -26.48 12.44
N ALA A 189 11.51 -26.73 13.61
CA ALA A 189 11.46 -25.76 14.70
C ALA A 189 12.86 -25.32 15.15
N ASP A 190 13.79 -26.27 15.35
CA ASP A 190 15.18 -25.99 15.70
C ASP A 190 15.91 -25.22 14.60
N THR A 191 15.65 -25.57 13.34
CA THR A 191 16.22 -24.87 12.17
C THR A 191 15.79 -23.41 12.14
N ILE A 192 14.49 -23.14 12.30
CA ILE A 192 13.94 -21.78 12.34
C ILE A 192 14.49 -21.03 13.56
N TYR A 193 14.50 -21.67 14.73
CA TYR A 193 15.02 -21.06 15.96
C TYR A 193 16.48 -20.62 15.81
N ASN A 194 17.33 -21.52 15.30
CA ASN A 194 18.74 -21.22 15.08
C ASN A 194 18.95 -20.09 14.05
N LYS A 195 18.14 -20.04 12.99
CA LYS A 195 18.18 -18.96 11.99
C LYS A 195 17.77 -17.62 12.61
N CYS A 196 16.62 -17.56 13.27
CA CYS A 196 16.14 -16.33 13.93
C CYS A 196 17.12 -15.83 14.99
N SER A 197 17.68 -16.72 15.81
CA SER A 197 18.60 -16.35 16.89
C SER A 197 19.94 -15.77 16.42
N ARG A 198 20.36 -16.11 15.19
CA ARG A 198 21.63 -15.62 14.60
C ARG A 198 21.48 -14.29 13.87
N LEU A 199 20.24 -13.90 13.53
CA LEU A 199 19.99 -12.66 12.80
C LEU A 199 20.22 -11.45 13.69
N SER A 200 21.07 -10.53 13.24
CA SER A 200 21.20 -9.22 13.88
C SER A 200 20.17 -8.26 13.29
N ASN A 201 19.32 -7.69 14.16
CA ASN A 201 18.30 -6.72 13.78
C ASN A 201 17.36 -7.19 12.65
N TRP A 202 17.18 -8.50 12.44
CA TRP A 202 16.28 -9.07 11.42
C TRP A 202 16.61 -8.68 9.96
N TYR A 203 17.84 -8.29 9.67
CA TYR A 203 18.27 -8.02 8.30
C TYR A 203 18.31 -9.31 7.46
N GLY A 204 17.79 -9.29 6.23
CA GLY A 204 17.74 -10.48 5.38
C GLY A 204 16.84 -11.60 5.91
N LEU A 205 15.85 -11.27 6.74
CA LEU A 205 14.94 -12.24 7.36
C LEU A 205 14.24 -13.14 6.33
N ILE A 206 13.75 -12.57 5.22
CA ILE A 206 12.96 -13.29 4.22
C ILE A 206 13.79 -14.40 3.54
N PRO A 207 14.97 -14.12 2.95
CA PRO A 207 15.77 -15.18 2.35
C PRO A 207 16.29 -16.20 3.38
N GLU A 208 16.51 -15.82 4.63
CA GLU A 208 16.91 -16.78 5.68
C GLU A 208 15.80 -17.79 6.00
N LEU A 209 14.55 -17.31 6.15
CA LEU A 209 13.40 -18.18 6.40
C LEU A 209 13.03 -19.00 5.16
N PHE A 210 13.00 -18.37 3.99
CA PHE A 210 12.49 -18.90 2.73
C PHE A 210 13.58 -18.90 1.66
N PRO A 211 14.52 -19.87 1.68
CA PRO A 211 15.76 -19.85 0.90
C PRO A 211 15.54 -19.92 -0.61
N ASN A 212 14.40 -20.46 -1.04
CA ASN A 212 14.05 -20.60 -2.46
C ASN A 212 13.25 -19.41 -3.02
N THR A 213 13.07 -18.35 -2.23
CA THR A 213 12.39 -17.13 -2.67
C THR A 213 13.16 -16.48 -3.81
N ARG A 214 12.48 -16.20 -4.92
CA ARG A 214 13.05 -15.56 -6.11
C ARG A 214 12.89 -14.05 -6.09
N TYR A 215 11.75 -13.57 -5.57
CA TYR A 215 11.43 -12.15 -5.51
C TYR A 215 10.32 -11.86 -4.50
N ILE A 216 10.22 -10.58 -4.12
CA ILE A 216 9.12 -10.03 -3.34
C ILE A 216 8.23 -9.21 -4.27
N TYR A 217 6.92 -9.41 -4.20
CA TYR A 217 5.95 -8.83 -5.13
C TYR A 217 4.82 -8.08 -4.43
N GLY A 218 4.55 -6.84 -4.87
CA GLY A 218 3.44 -6.03 -4.36
C GLY A 218 3.51 -4.60 -4.86
N ILE A 219 2.49 -3.78 -4.57
CA ILE A 219 2.53 -2.35 -4.92
C ILE A 219 3.49 -1.64 -3.98
N MET A 220 4.48 -0.97 -4.57
CA MET A 220 5.62 -0.37 -3.88
C MET A 220 5.82 1.13 -4.20
N THR A 221 4.96 1.69 -5.04
CA THR A 221 5.02 3.09 -5.51
C THR A 221 4.11 4.02 -4.73
N GLY A 222 4.37 5.32 -4.83
CA GLY A 222 3.54 6.36 -4.20
C GLY A 222 3.56 6.23 -2.68
N SER A 223 2.37 6.14 -2.06
CA SER A 223 2.24 6.06 -0.60
C SER A 223 2.92 4.86 0.08
N MET A 224 3.38 3.90 -0.73
CA MET A 224 4.08 2.70 -0.28
C MET A 224 5.61 2.85 -0.25
N GLU A 225 6.17 3.87 -0.90
CA GLU A 225 7.61 4.12 -0.95
C GLU A 225 8.27 4.24 0.44
N PRO A 226 7.64 4.85 1.48
CA PRO A 226 8.23 4.90 2.81
C PRO A 226 8.53 3.52 3.42
N TYR A 227 7.82 2.48 3.00
CA TYR A 227 8.04 1.11 3.49
C TYR A 227 9.19 0.40 2.78
N LEU A 228 9.70 0.93 1.66
CA LEU A 228 10.76 0.29 0.87
C LEU A 228 12.04 0.11 1.66
N LYS A 229 12.43 1.08 2.50
CA LYS A 229 13.64 0.95 3.34
C LYS A 229 13.55 -0.28 4.23
N LYS A 230 12.45 -0.43 4.99
CA LYS A 230 12.25 -1.57 5.89
C LYS A 230 11.99 -2.86 5.13
N LEU A 231 11.33 -2.81 3.97
CA LEU A 231 11.15 -3.97 3.13
C LEU A 231 12.48 -4.50 2.58
N ARG A 232 13.36 -3.63 2.07
CA ARG A 232 14.73 -3.99 1.65
C ARG A 232 15.53 -4.57 2.79
N HIS A 233 15.38 -4.02 3.99
CA HIS A 233 16.00 -4.57 5.20
C HIS A 233 15.60 -6.03 5.43
N TYR A 234 14.32 -6.39 5.31
CA TYR A 234 13.89 -7.78 5.42
C TYR A 234 14.25 -8.64 4.19
N ALA A 235 14.26 -8.03 3.00
CA ALA A 235 14.54 -8.70 1.73
C ALA A 235 16.01 -9.09 1.58
N GLY A 236 16.93 -8.34 2.19
CA GLY A 236 18.35 -8.43 1.88
C GLY A 236 18.57 -8.11 0.41
N GLU A 237 19.19 -9.05 -0.31
CA GLU A 237 19.48 -8.94 -1.75
C GLU A 237 18.33 -9.41 -2.66
N LEU A 238 17.19 -9.82 -2.10
CA LEU A 238 16.06 -10.26 -2.92
C LEU A 238 15.49 -9.09 -3.76
N PRO A 239 15.19 -9.33 -5.05
CA PRO A 239 14.64 -8.29 -5.90
C PRO A 239 13.21 -7.93 -5.47
N LEU A 240 12.94 -6.62 -5.45
CA LEU A 240 11.64 -6.04 -5.13
C LEU A 240 10.92 -5.67 -6.43
N LEU A 241 9.86 -6.40 -6.76
CA LEU A 241 9.11 -6.24 -8.00
C LEU A 241 7.79 -5.52 -7.70
N SER A 242 7.61 -4.32 -8.27
CA SER A 242 6.31 -3.65 -8.17
C SER A 242 5.25 -4.39 -8.96
N ALA A 243 4.10 -4.58 -8.32
CA ALA A 243 2.88 -5.06 -8.96
C ALA A 243 2.28 -4.04 -9.92
N ASP A 244 1.34 -4.52 -10.73
CA ASP A 244 0.66 -3.77 -11.79
C ASP A 244 -0.17 -2.59 -11.26
N TYR A 245 -0.47 -1.66 -12.15
CA TYR A 245 -1.18 -0.41 -11.82
C TYR A 245 -2.68 -0.52 -12.09
N GLY A 246 -3.46 -0.38 -11.02
CA GLY A 246 -4.91 -0.34 -11.07
C GLY A 246 -5.54 0.19 -9.78
N SER A 247 -6.86 0.32 -9.81
CA SER A 247 -7.69 0.76 -8.68
C SER A 247 -8.96 -0.07 -8.58
N SER A 248 -9.79 0.22 -7.57
CA SER A 248 -11.12 -0.38 -7.43
C SER A 248 -12.04 -0.06 -8.61
N GLU A 249 -11.79 1.06 -9.29
CA GLU A 249 -12.56 1.56 -10.43
C GLU A 249 -12.14 0.92 -11.76
N GLY A 250 -10.93 0.37 -11.86
CA GLY A 250 -10.43 -0.30 -13.05
C GLY A 250 -8.91 -0.42 -13.07
N TRP A 251 -8.40 -1.29 -13.93
CA TRP A 251 -6.97 -1.42 -14.18
C TRP A 251 -6.48 -0.39 -15.20
N VAL A 252 -5.19 -0.07 -15.17
CA VAL A 252 -4.56 0.88 -16.09
C VAL A 252 -3.43 0.21 -16.89
N GLY A 253 -2.44 -0.36 -16.21
CA GLY A 253 -1.23 -0.84 -16.90
C GLY A 253 -0.49 -1.92 -16.15
N VAL A 254 0.38 -2.61 -16.88
CA VAL A 254 1.21 -3.72 -16.38
C VAL A 254 2.66 -3.33 -16.29
N ASN A 255 3.37 -3.89 -15.31
CA ASN A 255 4.82 -3.74 -15.23
C ASN A 255 5.50 -4.69 -16.23
N VAL A 256 5.90 -4.17 -17.40
CA VAL A 256 6.62 -4.93 -18.44
C VAL A 256 8.13 -4.96 -18.23
N ASN A 257 8.63 -4.16 -17.28
CA ASN A 257 10.05 -3.97 -16.98
C ASN A 257 10.36 -4.38 -15.52
N PRO A 258 10.18 -5.66 -15.14
CA PRO A 258 10.23 -6.10 -13.74
C PRO A 258 11.62 -6.01 -13.08
N LYS A 259 12.67 -5.73 -13.85
CA LYS A 259 14.03 -5.49 -13.36
C LYS A 259 14.23 -4.07 -12.82
N LEU A 260 13.36 -3.12 -13.16
CA LEU A 260 13.46 -1.76 -12.67
C LEU A 260 13.22 -1.73 -11.15
N PRO A 261 14.01 -0.96 -10.39
CA PRO A 261 13.75 -0.78 -8.97
C PRO A 261 12.39 -0.08 -8.77
N PRO A 262 11.75 -0.28 -7.59
CA PRO A 262 10.43 0.30 -7.31
C PRO A 262 10.30 1.81 -7.56
N GLU A 263 11.36 2.59 -7.34
CA GLU A 263 11.38 4.05 -7.54
C GLU A 263 11.36 4.48 -9.02
N LEU A 264 11.79 3.59 -9.91
CA LEU A 264 11.88 3.85 -11.36
C LEU A 264 10.84 3.07 -12.16
N VAL A 265 9.97 2.31 -11.48
CA VAL A 265 9.01 1.47 -12.19
C VAL A 265 8.05 2.29 -13.03
N THR A 266 7.73 1.72 -14.18
CA THR A 266 6.78 2.23 -15.14
C THR A 266 5.74 1.15 -15.46
N TYR A 267 4.55 1.58 -15.87
CA TYR A 267 3.44 0.69 -16.19
C TYR A 267 2.98 0.94 -17.62
N ALA A 268 3.12 -0.05 -18.49
CA ALA A 268 2.64 0.00 -19.85
C ALA A 268 1.11 -0.14 -19.87
N VAL A 269 0.41 0.84 -20.45
CA VAL A 269 -1.05 0.82 -20.52
C VAL A 269 -1.52 -0.33 -21.41
N LEU A 270 -2.51 -1.10 -20.97
CA LEU A 270 -3.15 -2.11 -21.82
C LEU A 270 -4.33 -1.46 -22.55
N PRO A 271 -4.28 -1.25 -23.87
CA PRO A 271 -5.31 -0.47 -24.58
C PRO A 271 -6.67 -1.18 -24.67
N ASN A 272 -6.74 -2.49 -24.40
CA ASN A 272 -7.97 -3.28 -24.55
C ASN A 272 -8.87 -3.29 -23.30
N ILE A 273 -8.39 -2.82 -22.15
CA ILE A 273 -9.12 -2.93 -20.87
C ILE A 273 -10.06 -1.74 -20.60
N ALA A 274 -9.76 -0.58 -21.18
CA ALA A 274 -10.55 0.64 -21.10
C ALA A 274 -10.14 1.61 -22.20
N TYR A 275 -10.99 2.60 -22.48
CA TYR A 275 -10.64 3.77 -23.27
C TYR A 275 -10.04 4.84 -22.35
N PHE A 276 -8.80 5.26 -22.62
CA PHE A 276 -8.05 6.20 -21.79
C PHE A 276 -7.92 7.58 -22.45
N GLU A 277 -8.22 8.61 -21.67
CA GLU A 277 -7.99 10.02 -21.95
C GLU A 277 -7.05 10.60 -20.88
N PHE A 278 -6.29 11.63 -21.22
CA PHE A 278 -5.29 12.23 -20.35
C PHE A 278 -5.47 13.74 -20.30
N ILE A 279 -5.72 14.31 -19.13
CA ILE A 279 -5.84 15.77 -18.95
C ILE A 279 -4.44 16.33 -18.67
N PRO A 280 -3.86 17.17 -19.54
CA PRO A 280 -2.53 17.73 -19.33
C PRO A 280 -2.50 18.68 -18.13
N LEU A 281 -1.53 18.51 -17.23
CA LEU A 281 -1.36 19.34 -16.02
C LEU A 281 -0.37 20.50 -16.19
N GLY A 282 -0.04 20.85 -17.44
CA GLY A 282 0.93 21.88 -17.79
C GLY A 282 0.77 23.16 -16.96
N ARG A 283 1.84 23.59 -16.29
CA ARG A 283 1.88 24.85 -15.54
C ARG A 283 2.11 26.00 -16.51
N ASN A 284 1.23 26.99 -16.52
CA ASN A 284 1.59 28.30 -17.05
C ASN A 284 2.55 29.01 -16.08
N LEU A 285 3.43 29.87 -16.62
CA LEU A 285 4.33 30.76 -15.86
C LEU A 285 3.59 31.64 -14.81
N ASN A 286 2.26 31.72 -14.87
CA ASN A 286 1.40 32.53 -13.99
C ASN A 286 0.53 31.70 -13.02
N GLY A 287 0.74 30.38 -12.90
CA GLY A 287 0.08 29.56 -11.86
C GLY A 287 -1.42 29.28 -12.03
N MET A 288 -2.05 29.69 -13.14
CA MET A 288 -3.45 29.34 -13.46
C MET A 288 -3.54 28.03 -14.25
N GLU A 289 -4.46 27.15 -13.83
CA GLU A 289 -4.83 25.94 -14.56
C GLU A 289 -5.40 26.31 -15.93
N GLN A 290 -4.70 25.94 -16.99
CA GLN A 290 -5.22 26.05 -18.35
C GLN A 290 -6.30 24.97 -18.51
N ALA A 291 -7.47 25.34 -19.05
CA ALA A 291 -8.50 24.38 -19.41
C ALA A 291 -8.02 23.56 -20.62
N ASN A 292 -7.12 22.61 -20.38
CA ASN A 292 -6.56 21.76 -21.41
C ASN A 292 -7.56 20.66 -21.75
N SER A 293 -7.92 20.56 -23.03
CA SER A 293 -8.72 19.45 -23.54
C SER A 293 -7.99 18.12 -23.28
N PRO A 294 -8.69 17.06 -22.84
CA PRO A 294 -8.08 15.75 -22.71
C PRO A 294 -7.52 15.28 -24.05
N VAL A 295 -6.36 14.61 -24.01
CA VAL A 295 -5.72 13.98 -25.17
C VAL A 295 -5.89 12.46 -25.11
N GLY A 296 -5.86 11.79 -26.25
CA GLY A 296 -5.93 10.33 -26.34
C GLY A 296 -4.66 9.63 -25.87
N LEU A 297 -4.76 8.30 -25.67
CA LEU A 297 -3.65 7.46 -25.18
C LEU A 297 -2.34 7.60 -25.96
N THR A 298 -2.41 7.77 -27.29
CA THR A 298 -1.22 7.87 -28.16
C THR A 298 -0.77 9.31 -28.42
N GLU A 299 -1.50 10.29 -27.91
CA GLU A 299 -1.22 11.72 -28.10
C GLU A 299 -0.44 12.33 -26.92
N VAL A 300 -0.23 11.55 -25.86
CA VAL A 300 0.55 11.95 -24.70
C VAL A 300 2.01 12.17 -25.08
N LYS A 301 2.64 13.15 -24.44
CA LYS A 301 4.03 13.53 -24.69
C LYS A 301 4.96 13.02 -23.60
N LEU A 302 6.14 12.57 -24.01
CA LEU A 302 7.20 12.12 -23.11
C LEU A 302 7.58 13.23 -22.12
N GLY A 303 7.73 12.88 -20.84
CA GLY A 303 8.16 13.78 -19.78
C GLY A 303 7.06 14.66 -19.16
N GLU A 304 5.90 14.76 -19.82
CA GLU A 304 4.75 15.54 -19.37
C GLU A 304 3.91 14.79 -18.33
N GLU A 305 3.18 15.56 -17.52
CA GLU A 305 2.31 15.06 -16.45
C GLU A 305 0.83 15.23 -16.80
N TYR A 306 0.05 14.19 -16.52
CA TYR A 306 -1.37 14.12 -16.87
C TYR A 306 -2.20 13.54 -15.72
N GLU A 307 -3.46 13.96 -15.63
CA GLU A 307 -4.47 13.26 -14.86
C GLU A 307 -5.18 12.22 -15.72
N ILE A 308 -5.33 11.00 -15.20
CA ILE A 308 -5.97 9.90 -15.93
C ILE A 308 -7.49 10.06 -15.89
N VAL A 309 -8.09 9.92 -17.07
CA VAL A 309 -9.51 9.77 -17.29
C VAL A 309 -9.74 8.47 -18.04
N PHE A 310 -10.72 7.66 -17.63
CA PHE A 310 -11.00 6.43 -18.36
C PHE A 310 -12.49 6.15 -18.49
N THR A 311 -12.80 5.38 -19.53
CA THR A 311 -14.11 4.80 -19.79
C THR A 311 -13.96 3.29 -19.88
N ASN A 312 -14.68 2.53 -19.06
CA ASN A 312 -14.52 1.07 -19.01
C ASN A 312 -15.86 0.31 -19.04
N PHE A 313 -15.74 -1.01 -19.10
CA PHE A 313 -16.89 -1.93 -19.15
C PHE A 313 -17.74 -1.94 -17.88
N ALA A 314 -17.27 -1.34 -16.78
CA ALA A 314 -18.05 -1.20 -15.55
C ALA A 314 -19.08 -0.05 -15.62
N GLY A 315 -19.18 0.64 -16.75
CA GLY A 315 -20.11 1.77 -16.91
C GLY A 315 -19.59 3.08 -16.31
N LEU A 316 -18.29 3.17 -16.03
CA LEU A 316 -17.65 4.46 -15.75
C LEU A 316 -17.33 5.13 -17.09
N TYR A 317 -17.84 6.35 -17.30
CA TYR A 317 -17.66 7.11 -18.52
C TYR A 317 -16.94 8.42 -18.26
N ARG A 318 -15.81 8.61 -18.94
CA ARG A 318 -14.91 9.76 -18.77
C ARG A 318 -14.65 10.04 -17.29
N TYR A 319 -14.47 8.97 -16.52
CA TYR A 319 -14.31 9.04 -15.09
C TYR A 319 -12.91 9.53 -14.77
N ARG A 320 -12.82 10.64 -14.04
CA ARG A 320 -11.56 11.19 -13.54
C ARG A 320 -11.07 10.35 -12.35
N LEU A 321 -10.00 9.60 -12.56
CA LEU A 321 -9.43 8.77 -11.50
C LEU A 321 -8.82 9.63 -10.38
N GLY A 322 -8.32 10.82 -10.74
CA GLY A 322 -7.63 11.73 -9.83
C GLY A 322 -6.18 11.34 -9.55
N ASP A 323 -5.68 10.32 -10.25
CA ASP A 323 -4.27 9.92 -10.24
C ASP A 323 -3.51 10.77 -11.27
N VAL A 324 -2.36 11.29 -10.84
CA VAL A 324 -1.41 12.03 -11.68
C VAL A 324 -0.29 11.09 -12.10
N VAL A 325 -0.01 11.04 -13.39
CA VAL A 325 1.03 10.20 -13.97
C VAL A 325 1.96 11.00 -14.88
N LYS A 326 3.22 10.56 -14.94
CA LYS A 326 4.22 11.10 -15.85
C LYS A 326 4.54 10.08 -16.94
N ILE A 327 4.56 10.51 -18.19
CA ILE A 327 4.98 9.63 -19.30
C ILE A 327 6.50 9.50 -19.25
N LYS A 328 6.99 8.29 -19.04
CA LYS A 328 8.42 8.03 -18.90
C LYS A 328 9.04 7.37 -20.11
N ASP A 329 8.28 6.55 -20.81
CA ASP A 329 8.73 5.87 -22.02
C ASP A 329 7.51 5.40 -22.84
N PHE A 330 7.75 4.67 -23.93
CA PHE A 330 6.75 3.98 -24.72
C PHE A 330 7.15 2.52 -24.93
N HIS A 331 6.26 1.59 -24.58
CA HIS A 331 6.42 0.18 -24.91
C HIS A 331 5.81 -0.07 -26.30
N ASN A 332 6.65 -0.04 -27.32
CA ASN A 332 6.20 0.03 -28.72
C ASN A 332 5.33 1.29 -28.95
N GLY A 333 4.01 1.13 -29.11
CA GLY A 333 3.07 2.23 -29.32
C GLY A 333 2.26 2.63 -28.08
N THR A 334 2.35 1.90 -26.96
CA THR A 334 1.60 2.21 -25.74
C THR A 334 2.48 2.98 -24.75
N PRO A 335 1.99 4.06 -24.10
CA PRO A 335 2.80 4.81 -23.15
C PRO A 335 3.08 4.00 -21.88
N GLU A 336 4.28 4.21 -21.35
CA GLU A 336 4.68 3.75 -20.03
C GLU A 336 4.53 4.87 -18.99
N LEU A 337 3.65 4.63 -18.02
CA LEU A 337 3.26 5.59 -17.00
C LEU A 337 4.07 5.39 -15.73
N GLN A 338 4.63 6.48 -15.17
CA GLN A 338 5.08 6.50 -13.78
C GLN A 338 4.04 7.20 -12.91
N PHE A 339 3.62 6.53 -11.84
CA PHE A 339 2.72 7.13 -10.85
C PHE A 339 3.42 8.27 -10.11
N VAL A 340 2.77 9.44 -10.01
CA VAL A 340 3.30 10.60 -9.30
C VAL A 340 2.60 10.78 -7.96
N CYS A 341 1.29 11.04 -7.97
CA CYS A 341 0.50 11.26 -6.75
C CYS A 341 -1.01 11.20 -7.02
N ARG A 342 -1.82 11.32 -5.96
CA ARG A 342 -3.26 11.59 -6.07
C ARG A 342 -3.56 13.07 -5.86
N ARG A 343 -4.29 13.68 -6.80
CA ARG A 343 -4.59 15.12 -6.82
C ARG A 343 -5.32 15.63 -5.58
N ASN A 344 -6.20 14.82 -4.97
CA ASN A 344 -7.05 15.23 -3.85
C ASN A 344 -6.39 15.11 -2.46
N LEU A 345 -5.10 14.79 -2.38
CA LEU A 345 -4.34 14.64 -1.13
C LEU A 345 -3.28 15.75 -0.98
N LEU A 346 -3.70 17.00 -1.15
CA LEU A 346 -2.85 18.18 -0.95
C LEU A 346 -2.94 18.67 0.51
N LEU A 347 -1.81 19.02 1.10
CA LEU A 347 -1.72 19.93 2.23
C LEU A 347 -1.74 21.35 1.67
N SER A 348 -2.66 22.18 2.13
CA SER A 348 -2.84 23.56 1.69
C SER A 348 -3.57 24.37 2.76
N ILE A 349 -3.08 25.58 3.05
CA ILE A 349 -3.73 26.54 3.96
C ILE A 349 -4.06 27.84 3.23
N ASN A 350 -3.14 28.33 2.42
CA ASN A 350 -3.24 29.56 1.66
C ASN A 350 -2.99 29.27 0.15
N ILE A 351 -1.94 29.84 -0.43
CA ILE A 351 -1.56 29.58 -1.84
C ILE A 351 -0.68 28.33 -2.00
N ASP A 352 -0.25 27.73 -0.89
CA ASP A 352 0.60 26.55 -0.85
C ASP A 352 -0.13 25.30 -1.35
N LYS A 353 0.57 24.45 -2.10
CA LYS A 353 0.02 23.21 -2.66
C LYS A 353 1.02 22.06 -2.49
N ASN A 354 1.22 21.64 -1.25
CA ASN A 354 2.13 20.53 -0.97
C ASN A 354 1.43 19.20 -1.21
N THR A 355 2.06 18.33 -1.98
CA THR A 355 1.57 16.98 -2.29
C THR A 355 1.99 15.98 -1.22
N GLU A 356 1.40 14.78 -1.27
CA GLU A 356 1.87 13.63 -0.51
C GLU A 356 3.37 13.34 -0.74
N ARG A 357 3.87 13.56 -1.97
CA ARG A 357 5.28 13.42 -2.31
C ARG A 357 6.15 14.45 -1.61
N ASP A 358 5.71 15.71 -1.55
CA ASP A 358 6.45 16.77 -0.86
C ASP A 358 6.56 16.49 0.63
N LEU A 359 5.47 16.02 1.25
CA LEU A 359 5.49 15.56 2.65
C LEU A 359 6.46 14.40 2.85
N GLN A 360 6.46 13.41 1.96
CA GLN A 360 7.37 12.28 2.06
C GLN A 360 8.83 12.72 1.95
N LEU A 361 9.17 13.56 0.97
CA LEU A 361 10.52 14.12 0.82
C LEU A 361 10.94 14.93 2.05
N ALA A 362 10.03 15.69 2.65
CA ALA A 362 10.29 16.43 3.88
C ALA A 362 10.59 15.49 5.05
N VAL A 363 9.80 14.43 5.22
CA VAL A 363 10.03 13.41 6.26
C VAL A 363 11.35 12.68 6.04
N GLU A 364 11.67 12.29 4.81
CA GLU A 364 12.94 11.65 4.48
C GLU A 364 14.15 12.56 4.76
N ALA A 365 14.04 13.86 4.46
CA ALA A 365 15.09 14.83 4.76
C ALA A 365 15.32 14.98 6.26
N ALA A 366 14.25 15.09 7.05
CA ALA A 366 14.34 15.23 8.50
C ALA A 366 14.77 13.92 9.19
N ALA A 367 14.28 12.77 8.74
CA ALA A 367 14.62 11.46 9.30
C ALA A 367 16.11 11.13 9.20
N LYS A 368 16.87 11.75 8.28
CA LYS A 368 18.34 11.62 8.22
C LYS A 368 19.03 12.08 9.51
N ARG A 369 18.42 13.00 10.28
CA ARG A 369 18.94 13.46 11.57
C ARG A 369 18.77 12.44 12.69
N LEU A 370 17.88 11.45 12.51
CA LEU A 370 17.64 10.37 13.48
C LEU A 370 18.66 9.23 13.36
N VAL A 371 19.44 9.20 12.26
CA VAL A 371 20.39 8.11 11.96
C VAL A 371 21.46 7.98 13.04
N ASP A 372 21.97 9.11 13.54
CA ASP A 372 22.99 9.13 14.60
C ASP A 372 22.46 8.54 15.91
N GLY A 373 21.16 8.70 16.17
CA GLY A 373 20.47 8.10 17.31
C GLY A 373 20.08 6.63 17.13
N LYS A 374 20.36 6.02 15.96
CA LYS A 374 19.85 4.68 15.57
C LYS A 374 18.32 4.58 15.65
N LEU A 375 17.63 5.69 15.43
CA LEU A 375 16.17 5.77 15.44
C LEU A 375 15.63 5.79 14.01
N GLU A 376 14.45 5.22 13.85
CA GLU A 376 13.75 5.21 12.57
C GLU A 376 12.32 5.71 12.75
N VAL A 377 11.83 6.46 11.76
CA VAL A 377 10.41 6.76 11.63
C VAL A 377 9.71 5.49 11.19
N VAL A 378 8.89 4.91 12.07
CA VAL A 378 8.14 3.67 11.86
C VAL A 378 7.02 3.88 10.87
N ASP A 379 6.29 4.98 11.03
CA ASP A 379 5.24 5.47 10.13
C ASP A 379 4.94 6.97 10.44
N PHE A 380 4.24 7.64 9.52
CA PHE A 380 3.89 9.07 9.67
C PHE A 380 2.59 9.45 8.98
N THR A 381 1.98 10.53 9.44
CA THR A 381 0.83 11.18 8.78
C THR A 381 0.86 12.69 9.06
N SER A 382 0.00 13.45 8.41
CA SER A 382 -0.12 14.89 8.61
C SER A 382 -1.57 15.34 8.69
N HIS A 383 -1.76 16.55 9.18
CA HIS A 383 -3.04 17.22 9.27
C HIS A 383 -2.85 18.73 9.11
N VAL A 384 -3.85 19.41 8.59
CA VAL A 384 -3.88 20.87 8.51
C VAL A 384 -4.74 21.39 9.66
N ASN A 385 -4.10 22.04 10.64
CA ASN A 385 -4.80 22.65 11.75
C ASN A 385 -5.22 24.08 11.40
N VAL A 386 -6.46 24.21 10.93
CA VAL A 386 -7.09 25.52 10.62
C VAL A 386 -7.81 26.15 11.80
N SER A 387 -7.82 25.48 12.97
CA SER A 387 -8.41 26.04 14.20
C SER A 387 -7.48 27.02 14.92
N ALA A 388 -6.18 26.95 14.61
CA ALA A 388 -5.19 27.95 15.02
C ALA A 388 -5.19 29.13 14.05
N ASP A 389 -4.77 30.31 14.53
CA ASP A 389 -4.60 31.51 13.72
C ASP A 389 -3.18 32.09 13.93
N PRO A 390 -2.32 32.10 12.91
CA PRO A 390 -2.51 31.50 11.59
C PRO A 390 -2.52 29.96 11.65
N GLY A 391 -3.32 29.33 10.78
CA GLY A 391 -3.36 27.88 10.68
C GLY A 391 -1.99 27.29 10.31
N HIS A 392 -1.72 26.05 10.71
CA HIS A 392 -0.40 25.43 10.53
C HIS A 392 -0.46 23.95 10.18
N TYR A 393 0.65 23.42 9.67
CA TYR A 393 0.80 22.00 9.39
C TYR A 393 1.17 21.25 10.65
N VAL A 394 0.51 20.12 10.89
CA VAL A 394 0.83 19.19 11.98
C VAL A 394 1.30 17.88 11.36
N ILE A 395 2.50 17.43 11.70
CA ILE A 395 3.06 16.15 11.27
C ILE A 395 3.17 15.23 12.47
N PHE A 396 2.64 14.01 12.34
CA PHE A 396 2.69 12.98 13.37
C PHE A 396 3.71 11.91 13.01
N TRP A 397 4.64 11.62 13.92
CA TRP A 397 5.66 10.57 13.76
C TRP A 397 5.51 9.49 14.83
N GLU A 398 5.49 8.23 14.42
CA GLU A 398 5.77 7.10 15.32
C GLU A 398 7.24 6.70 15.13
N LEU A 399 8.01 6.66 16.22
CA LEU A 399 9.43 6.34 16.20
C LEU A 399 9.70 4.92 16.72
N SER A 400 10.83 4.34 16.31
CA SER A 400 11.25 3.00 16.74
C SER A 400 11.71 2.94 18.20
N GLY A 401 12.04 4.09 18.79
CA GLY A 401 12.50 4.27 20.16
C GLY A 401 12.37 5.72 20.62
N GLU A 402 12.86 6.01 21.83
CA GLU A 402 12.82 7.35 22.42
C GLU A 402 13.94 8.23 21.85
N ALA A 403 13.61 9.49 21.54
CA ALA A 403 14.52 10.46 20.95
C ALA A 403 14.78 11.62 21.92
N ASN A 404 15.94 12.29 21.77
CA ASN A 404 16.23 13.51 22.52
C ASN A 404 15.42 14.70 21.95
N GLY A 405 14.88 15.55 22.82
CA GLY A 405 14.09 16.71 22.43
C GLY A 405 14.82 17.72 21.55
N GLU A 406 16.12 17.93 21.73
CA GLU A 406 16.92 18.80 20.84
C GLU A 406 16.97 18.24 19.40
N MET A 407 17.18 16.93 19.27
CA MET A 407 17.19 16.24 17.98
C MET A 407 15.82 16.33 17.30
N LEU A 408 14.72 16.19 18.06
CA LEU A 408 13.36 16.32 17.53
C LEU A 408 13.02 17.75 17.12
N GLN A 409 13.49 18.74 17.87
CA GLN A 409 13.36 20.15 17.49
C GLN A 409 14.10 20.43 16.17
N ASP A 410 15.31 19.89 16.00
CA ASP A 410 16.05 19.96 14.74
C ASP A 410 15.35 19.25 13.59
N CYS A 411 14.73 18.09 13.85
CA CYS A 411 13.89 17.41 12.87
C CYS A 411 12.68 18.27 12.46
N CYS A 412 12.01 18.90 13.42
CA CYS A 412 10.90 19.83 13.17
C CYS A 412 11.33 21.01 12.29
N ASN A 413 12.49 21.60 12.59
CA ASN A 413 13.08 22.66 11.79
C ASN A 413 13.48 22.20 10.38
N CYS A 414 13.96 20.97 10.25
CA CYS A 414 14.29 20.38 8.96
C CYS A 414 13.03 20.09 8.13
N LEU A 415 11.95 19.61 8.75
CA LEU A 415 10.66 19.39 8.10
C LEU A 415 10.12 20.67 7.48
N ASP A 416 10.07 21.74 8.27
CA ASP A 416 9.56 23.05 7.84
C ASP A 416 10.37 23.61 6.65
N LYS A 417 11.70 23.48 6.69
CA LYS A 417 12.59 23.92 5.59
C LYS A 417 12.53 23.05 4.35
N ALA A 418 12.12 21.78 4.47
CA ALA A 418 12.12 20.84 3.37
C ALA A 418 10.91 20.98 2.44
N PHE A 419 9.86 21.70 2.87
CA PHE A 419 8.77 22.11 1.98
C PHE A 419 9.24 23.23 1.06
N ILE A 420 9.72 22.85 -0.12
CA ILE A 420 10.29 23.77 -1.12
C ILE A 420 9.25 24.52 -1.96
N ASP A 421 7.96 24.24 -1.78
CA ASP A 421 6.90 24.96 -2.49
C ASP A 421 6.98 26.46 -2.21
N ALA A 422 7.02 27.26 -3.28
CA ALA A 422 7.17 28.71 -3.17
C ALA A 422 5.99 29.36 -2.43
N GLY A 423 4.79 28.79 -2.54
CA GLY A 423 3.60 29.24 -1.82
C GLY A 423 3.73 29.02 -0.31
N TYR A 424 4.20 27.84 0.09
CA TYR A 424 4.47 27.51 1.49
C TYR A 424 5.56 28.41 2.08
N MET A 425 6.72 28.47 1.43
CA MET A 425 7.88 29.24 1.90
C MET A 425 7.58 30.74 2.05
N SER A 426 6.87 31.33 1.09
CA SER A 426 6.48 32.74 1.14
C SER A 426 5.47 32.99 2.25
N SER A 427 4.44 32.14 2.37
CA SER A 427 3.38 32.27 3.37
C SER A 427 3.87 32.03 4.80
N ARG A 428 4.82 31.10 5.00
CA ARG A 428 5.52 30.88 6.28
C ARG A 428 6.36 32.10 6.69
N LYS A 429 7.12 32.71 5.77
CA LYS A 429 7.95 33.90 6.03
C LYS A 429 7.16 35.15 6.42
N VAL A 430 5.96 35.33 5.86
CA VAL A 430 5.08 36.45 6.19
C VAL A 430 4.09 36.12 7.30
N ASN A 431 4.26 34.98 7.98
CA ASN A 431 3.38 34.48 9.05
C ASN A 431 1.89 34.35 8.66
N ALA A 432 1.60 34.10 7.37
CA ALA A 432 0.27 33.74 6.89
C ALA A 432 -0.02 32.24 7.09
N ILE A 433 1.01 31.42 7.26
CA ILE A 433 0.93 30.04 7.74
C ILE A 433 1.78 29.95 9.02
N GLY A 434 1.18 29.43 10.09
CA GLY A 434 1.82 29.24 11.38
C GLY A 434 2.95 28.21 11.34
N ALA A 435 3.73 28.17 12.42
CA ALA A 435 4.88 27.28 12.50
C ALA A 435 4.50 25.80 12.43
N LEU A 436 5.24 25.03 11.63
CA LEU A 436 5.03 23.59 11.51
C LEU A 436 5.17 22.93 12.89
N GLU A 437 4.23 22.06 13.22
CA GLU A 437 4.20 21.33 14.47
C GLU A 437 4.51 19.85 14.21
N LEU A 438 5.56 19.33 14.84
CA LEU A 438 5.90 17.92 14.86
C LEU A 438 5.39 17.29 16.17
N ARG A 439 4.49 16.32 16.07
CA ARG A 439 3.94 15.57 17.21
C ARG A 439 4.47 14.13 17.19
N ILE A 440 5.13 13.73 18.27
CA ILE A 440 5.57 12.34 18.45
C ILE A 440 4.45 11.55 19.10
N VAL A 441 4.06 10.44 18.48
CA VAL A 441 3.01 9.56 19.00
C VAL A 441 3.59 8.28 19.60
N LYS A 442 2.86 7.68 20.54
CA LYS A 442 3.23 6.42 21.18
C LYS A 442 3.44 5.31 20.15
N ARG A 443 4.38 4.41 20.42
CA ARG A 443 4.56 3.19 19.62
C ARG A 443 3.26 2.37 19.59
N GLY A 444 2.91 1.87 18.42
CA GLY A 444 1.64 1.17 18.16
C GLY A 444 0.46 2.10 17.85
N THR A 445 0.66 3.42 17.70
CA THR A 445 -0.43 4.33 17.31
C THR A 445 -0.92 4.03 15.90
N PHE A 446 -0.02 3.82 14.94
CA PHE A 446 -0.42 3.44 13.58
C PHE A 446 -0.99 2.02 13.51
N HIS A 447 -0.61 1.14 14.44
CA HIS A 447 -1.28 -0.15 14.62
C HIS A 447 -2.74 0.02 15.05
N LYS A 448 -3.02 0.92 16.01
CA LYS A 448 -4.41 1.27 16.40
C LYS A 448 -5.21 1.88 15.24
N ILE A 449 -4.56 2.61 14.33
CA ILE A 449 -5.22 3.13 13.12
C ILE A 449 -5.62 1.98 12.20
N LEU A 450 -4.74 1.01 12.01
CA LEU A 450 -5.04 -0.22 11.26
C LEU A 450 -6.20 -0.99 11.93
N ASP A 451 -6.14 -1.21 13.24
CA ASP A 451 -7.20 -1.90 13.99
C ASP A 451 -8.54 -1.16 13.90
N HIS A 452 -8.53 0.17 13.97
CA HIS A 452 -9.73 0.99 13.77
C HIS A 452 -10.29 0.79 12.36
N PHE A 453 -9.46 0.80 11.32
CA PHE A 453 -9.87 0.56 9.95
C PHE A 453 -10.48 -0.85 9.77
N VAL A 454 -9.87 -1.88 10.37
CA VAL A 454 -10.39 -3.26 10.37
C VAL A 454 -11.71 -3.34 11.13
N GLY A 455 -11.82 -2.67 12.28
CA GLY A 455 -13.03 -2.60 13.10
C GLY A 455 -14.21 -1.95 12.38
N LEU A 456 -13.94 -1.02 11.46
CA LEU A 456 -14.94 -0.43 10.56
C LEU A 456 -15.34 -1.36 9.39
N GLY A 457 -14.78 -2.57 9.31
CA GLY A 457 -15.05 -3.56 8.27
C GLY A 457 -14.16 -3.42 7.02
N GLY A 458 -13.09 -2.62 7.08
CA GLY A 458 -12.14 -2.45 6.00
C GLY A 458 -11.34 -3.72 5.69
N ALA A 459 -11.01 -3.95 4.41
CA ALA A 459 -10.13 -5.04 4.01
C ALA A 459 -8.67 -4.66 4.22
N VAL A 460 -7.91 -5.43 5.01
CA VAL A 460 -6.49 -5.13 5.24
C VAL A 460 -5.66 -5.15 3.94
N SER A 461 -6.04 -6.00 2.99
CA SER A 461 -5.46 -6.01 1.63
C SER A 461 -5.57 -4.66 0.89
N GLN A 462 -6.47 -3.77 1.34
CA GLN A 462 -6.67 -2.44 0.78
C GLN A 462 -6.18 -1.31 1.68
N PHE A 463 -5.68 -1.62 2.88
CA PHE A 463 -5.27 -0.60 3.84
C PHE A 463 -4.02 0.15 3.39
N LYS A 464 -4.07 1.47 3.57
CA LYS A 464 -2.93 2.39 3.43
C LYS A 464 -3.05 3.42 4.54
N THR A 465 -1.95 3.69 5.24
CA THR A 465 -1.90 4.83 6.15
C THR A 465 -2.17 6.12 5.36
N PRO A 466 -3.21 6.90 5.71
CA PRO A 466 -3.44 8.17 5.04
C PRO A 466 -2.30 9.12 5.37
N ARG A 467 -1.66 9.70 4.35
CA ARG A 467 -0.56 10.67 4.58
C ARG A 467 -1.02 12.05 4.97
N CYS A 468 -2.26 12.40 4.62
CA CYS A 468 -2.94 13.60 5.08
C CYS A 468 -4.33 13.24 5.62
N VAL A 469 -4.62 13.62 6.86
CA VAL A 469 -5.91 13.41 7.52
C VAL A 469 -6.74 14.67 7.36
N GLY A 470 -7.82 14.56 6.59
CA GLY A 470 -8.77 15.66 6.41
C GLY A 470 -9.48 16.03 7.72
N PRO A 471 -9.95 17.28 7.87
CA PRO A 471 -10.56 17.78 9.11
C PRO A 471 -11.85 17.07 9.50
N LYS A 472 -12.51 16.41 8.54
CA LYS A 472 -13.74 15.64 8.78
C LYS A 472 -13.49 14.24 9.38
N ASN A 473 -12.24 13.79 9.44
CA ASN A 473 -11.91 12.46 9.95
C ASN A 473 -11.57 12.51 11.46
N SER A 474 -12.58 12.84 12.26
CA SER A 474 -12.45 13.08 13.70
C SER A 474 -11.95 11.86 14.48
N SER A 475 -12.32 10.65 14.07
CA SER A 475 -11.88 9.42 14.76
C SER A 475 -10.37 9.21 14.64
N LEU A 476 -9.80 9.38 13.45
CA LEU A 476 -8.36 9.28 13.25
C LEU A 476 -7.60 10.39 13.98
N LEU A 477 -8.10 11.63 13.92
CA LEU A 477 -7.49 12.74 14.66
C LEU A 477 -7.55 12.53 16.17
N GLN A 478 -8.60 11.89 16.69
CA GLN A 478 -8.71 11.54 18.10
C GLN A 478 -7.70 10.44 18.49
N ILE A 479 -7.54 9.39 17.66
CA ILE A 479 -6.51 8.36 17.89
C ILE A 479 -5.12 9.00 17.91
N LEU A 480 -4.81 9.86 16.94
CA LEU A 480 -3.53 10.55 16.87
C LEU A 480 -3.31 11.45 18.10
N SER A 481 -4.26 12.36 18.38
CA SER A 481 -4.14 13.36 19.45
C SER A 481 -4.05 12.73 20.85
N SER A 482 -4.80 11.65 21.10
CA SER A 482 -4.76 10.95 22.40
C SER A 482 -3.49 10.15 22.65
N ASN A 483 -2.71 9.86 21.59
CA ASN A 483 -1.45 9.13 21.70
C ASN A 483 -0.23 10.05 21.51
N VAL A 484 -0.40 11.38 21.45
CA VAL A 484 0.74 12.30 21.45
C VAL A 484 1.48 12.22 22.78
N VAL A 485 2.80 12.08 22.71
CA VAL A 485 3.72 12.07 23.85
C VAL A 485 4.41 13.42 23.96
N GLU A 486 4.89 13.94 22.84
CA GLU A 486 5.64 15.19 22.76
C GLU A 486 5.20 16.00 21.53
N SER A 487 5.34 17.32 21.61
CA SER A 487 5.08 18.23 20.49
C SER A 487 6.17 19.30 20.41
N TYR A 488 6.61 19.58 19.18
CA TYR A 488 7.66 20.53 18.85
C TYR A 488 7.16 21.47 17.76
N VAL A 489 7.32 22.77 17.96
CA VAL A 489 6.94 23.79 16.99
C VAL A 489 8.20 24.34 16.34
N SER A 490 8.22 24.47 15.02
CA SER A 490 9.42 24.89 14.31
C SER A 490 9.82 26.32 14.63
N THR A 491 11.11 26.52 14.83
CA THR A 491 11.79 27.82 15.00
C THR A 491 12.57 28.24 13.75
N ALA A 492 12.38 27.54 12.63
CA ALA A 492 13.19 27.71 11.42
C ALA A 492 13.00 29.06 10.69
N PHE A 493 11.82 29.68 10.82
CA PHE A 493 11.41 30.92 10.15
C PHE A 493 11.09 32.05 11.14
N CYS A 494 11.47 31.87 12.41
CA CYS A 494 11.32 32.88 13.46
C CYS A 494 12.30 34.05 13.29
#